data_AF-A0A7W0HB93-F1
#
_entry.id   AF-A0A7W0HB93-F1
#
_cell.length_a   1.000
_cell.length_b   1.000
_cell.length_c   1.000
_cell.angle_alpha   90.00
_cell.angle_beta   90.00
_cell.angle_gamma   90.00
#
_symmetry.space_group_name_H-M   'P 1'
#
loop_
_entity.id
_entity.type
_entity.pdbx_description
1 polymer ?
#
loop_
_entity_poly.entity_id
_entity_poly.type
_entity_poly.pdbx_seq_one_letter_code
_entity_poly.pdbx_strand_id
1 'polypeptide(L)'
;MFTEEWGALSLPDRRRIRRMVRIGRLPEDPGEARLAEAFADFQRTRLWWRMFWLWFVPGLLLALGVASTIHPIVIGIVLASGGQAILVRRNTTRIARQAAPA
;
A
#
# COMPACT_ATOMS: atom_id res chain seq x y z
N MET A 1 0.69 13.83 -18.07
CA MET A 1 1.71 13.04 -17.34
C MET A 1 1.10 12.66 -15.99
N PHE A 2 1.20 11.41 -15.49
CA PHE A 2 0.51 10.99 -14.24
C PHE A 2 0.74 11.95 -13.06
N THR A 3 1.96 12.46 -12.89
CA THR A 3 2.30 13.41 -11.82
C THR A 3 1.59 14.75 -11.91
N GLU A 4 1.30 15.23 -13.12
CA GLU A 4 0.56 16.47 -13.36
C GLU A 4 -0.93 16.27 -13.06
N GLU A 5 -1.53 15.20 -13.58
CA GLU A 5 -2.92 14.82 -13.32
C GLU A 5 -3.15 14.57 -11.82
N TRP A 6 -2.24 13.82 -11.19
CA TRP A 6 -2.24 13.62 -9.75
C TRP A 6 -2.06 14.94 -8.98
N GLY A 7 -1.22 15.84 -9.50
CA GLY A 7 -0.94 17.18 -8.97
C GLY A 7 -2.14 18.13 -9.08
N ALA A 8 -3.03 17.93 -10.05
CA ALA A 8 -4.25 18.71 -10.23
C ALA A 8 -5.40 18.27 -9.30
N LEU A 9 -5.38 17.03 -8.80
CA LEU A 9 -6.41 16.52 -7.89
C LEU A 9 -6.41 17.24 -6.54
N SER A 10 -7.61 17.42 -5.98
CA SER A 10 -7.80 17.90 -4.62
C SER A 10 -7.26 16.91 -3.58
N LEU A 11 -6.95 17.40 -2.37
CA LEU A 11 -6.50 16.54 -1.27
C LEU A 11 -7.50 15.42 -0.91
N PRO A 12 -8.83 15.69 -0.82
CA PRO A 12 -9.84 14.64 -0.65
C PRO A 12 -9.77 13.53 -1.70
N ASP A 13 -9.65 13.89 -2.98
CA ASP A 13 -9.67 12.92 -4.07
C ASP A 13 -8.44 12.02 -4.03
N ARG A 14 -7.26 12.60 -3.77
CA ARG A 14 -6.03 11.82 -3.57
C ARG A 14 -6.17 10.84 -2.41
N ARG A 15 -6.79 11.25 -1.30
CA ARG A 15 -7.03 10.35 -0.15
C ARG A 15 -8.01 9.23 -0.51
N ARG A 16 -9.05 9.55 -1.28
CA ARG A 16 -10.03 8.57 -1.77
C ARG A 16 -9.35 7.52 -2.65
N ILE A 17 -8.58 7.94 -3.66
CA ILE A 17 -7.85 7.02 -4.56
C ILE A 17 -6.84 6.17 -3.77
N ARG A 18 -6.05 6.78 -2.88
CA ARG A 18 -5.13 6.03 -1.99
C ARG A 18 -5.86 4.97 -1.18
N ARG A 19 -7.01 5.31 -0.61
CA ARG A 19 -7.83 4.38 0.17
C ARG A 19 -8.30 3.22 -0.71
N MET A 20 -8.80 3.50 -1.91
CA MET A 20 -9.26 2.50 -2.88
C MET A 20 -8.14 1.52 -3.26
N VAL A 21 -6.95 2.05 -3.54
CA VAL A 21 -5.76 1.22 -3.82
C VAL A 21 -5.35 0.37 -2.61
N ARG A 22 -5.43 0.94 -1.40
CA ARG A 22 -5.09 0.24 -0.16
C ARG A 22 -6.02 -0.95 0.11
N ILE A 23 -7.33 -0.78 -0.12
CA ILE A 23 -8.32 -1.84 0.07
C ILE A 23 -8.39 -2.82 -1.11
N GLY A 24 -7.70 -2.53 -2.22
CA GLY A 24 -7.68 -3.40 -3.40
C GLY A 24 -8.95 -3.31 -4.25
N ARG A 25 -9.69 -2.21 -4.17
CA ARG A 25 -10.92 -1.97 -4.95
C ARG A 25 -10.64 -0.89 -6.00
N LEU A 26 -10.96 -1.20 -7.25
CA LEU A 26 -10.97 -0.21 -8.32
C LEU A 26 -12.25 0.64 -8.24
N PRO A 27 -12.17 1.94 -8.52
CA PRO A 27 -13.32 2.81 -8.78
C PRO A 27 -14.16 2.28 -9.95
N GLU A 28 -15.46 2.57 -9.92
CA GLU A 28 -16.38 2.28 -11.04
C GLU A 28 -16.17 3.27 -12.19
N ASP A 29 -15.76 4.51 -11.88
CA ASP A 29 -15.42 5.50 -12.88
C ASP A 29 -14.10 5.13 -13.61
N PRO A 30 -14.10 5.01 -14.94
CA PRO A 30 -12.89 4.66 -15.72
C PRO A 30 -11.75 5.67 -15.59
N GLY A 31 -12.05 6.95 -15.32
CA GLY A 31 -11.04 7.98 -15.07
C GLY A 31 -10.31 7.76 -13.75
N GLU A 32 -11.06 7.61 -12.67
CA GLU A 32 -10.51 7.28 -11.35
C GLU A 32 -9.79 5.92 -11.34
N ALA A 33 -10.29 4.92 -12.08
CA ALA A 33 -9.66 3.61 -12.20
C ALA A 33 -8.25 3.69 -12.78
N ARG A 34 -8.08 4.41 -13.89
CA ARG A 34 -6.75 4.70 -14.47
C ARG A 34 -5.83 5.42 -13.49
N LEU A 35 -6.34 6.38 -12.75
CA LEU A 35 -5.55 7.11 -11.75
C LEU A 35 -5.14 6.21 -10.58
N ALA A 36 -6.01 5.31 -10.14
CA ALA A 36 -5.71 4.32 -9.10
C ALA A 36 -4.63 3.33 -9.57
N GLU A 37 -4.73 2.88 -10.81
CA GLU A 37 -3.75 2.02 -11.48
C GLU A 37 -2.38 2.69 -11.62
N ALA A 38 -2.34 3.90 -12.19
CA ALA A 38 -1.12 4.67 -12.35
C ALA A 38 -0.49 5.02 -10.99
N PHE A 39 -1.30 5.32 -9.98
CA PHE A 39 -0.81 5.50 -8.61
C PHE A 39 -0.19 4.22 -8.05
N ALA A 40 -0.84 3.07 -8.25
CA ALA A 40 -0.34 1.79 -7.77
C ALA A 40 0.97 1.40 -8.45
N ASP A 41 1.09 1.62 -9.75
CA ASP A 41 2.33 1.38 -10.49
C ASP A 41 3.44 2.34 -10.04
N PHE A 42 3.13 3.63 -9.91
CA PHE A 42 4.05 4.62 -9.37
C PHE A 42 4.57 4.24 -7.98
N GLN A 43 3.74 3.71 -7.08
CA GLN A 43 4.20 3.22 -5.77
C GLN A 43 5.19 2.06 -5.91
N ARG A 44 4.98 1.14 -6.87
CA ARG A 44 5.85 -0.03 -7.08
C ARG A 44 7.24 0.34 -7.57
N THR A 45 7.39 1.47 -8.26
CA THR A 45 8.71 1.94 -8.72
C THR A 45 9.61 2.37 -7.57
N ARG A 46 9.05 2.73 -6.40
CA ARG A 46 9.81 3.26 -5.28
C ARG A 46 10.72 2.20 -4.64
N LEU A 47 11.95 2.60 -4.30
CA LEU A 47 12.96 1.70 -3.73
C LEU A 47 12.48 0.99 -2.46
N TRP A 48 11.88 1.74 -1.53
CA TRP A 48 11.33 1.17 -0.28
C TRP A 48 10.23 0.13 -0.53
N TRP A 49 9.46 0.26 -1.60
CA TRP A 49 8.44 -0.72 -1.97
C TRP A 49 9.05 -2.00 -2.55
N ARG A 50 10.07 -1.84 -3.41
CA ARG A 50 10.81 -2.96 -4.00
C ARG A 50 11.56 -3.76 -2.93
N MET A 51 12.19 -3.05 -2.00
CA MET A 51 12.95 -3.62 -0.89
C MET A 51 12.06 -3.96 0.32
N PHE A 52 10.73 -4.00 0.16
CA PHE A 52 9.78 -4.23 1.25
C PHE A 52 10.22 -5.34 2.20
N TRP A 53 10.46 -6.55 1.68
CA TRP A 53 10.80 -7.70 2.53
C TRP A 53 12.14 -7.53 3.26
N LEU A 54 13.09 -6.82 2.67
CA LEU A 54 14.41 -6.63 3.25
C LEU A 54 14.36 -5.78 4.52
N TRP A 55 13.53 -4.75 4.57
CA TRP A 55 13.39 -3.91 5.78
C TRP A 55 12.22 -4.34 6.67
N PHE A 56 11.14 -4.88 6.09
CA PHE A 56 9.92 -5.22 6.82
C PHE A 56 10.11 -6.46 7.71
N VAL A 57 10.73 -7.54 7.21
CA VAL A 57 10.88 -8.78 8.00
C VAL A 57 11.77 -8.56 9.22
N PRO A 58 12.98 -7.96 9.10
CA PRO A 58 13.80 -7.69 10.27
C PRO A 58 13.11 -6.73 11.25
N GLY A 59 12.45 -5.69 10.74
CA GLY A 59 11.70 -4.74 11.57
C GLY A 59 10.56 -5.40 12.34
N LEU A 60 9.81 -6.31 11.70
CA LEU A 60 8.73 -7.05 12.35
C LEU A 60 9.26 -8.00 13.44
N LEU A 61 10.35 -8.71 13.18
CA LEU A 61 10.97 -9.60 14.18
C LEU A 61 11.48 -8.81 15.39
N LEU A 62 12.13 -7.67 15.17
CA LEU A 62 12.57 -6.78 16.24
C LEU A 62 11.38 -6.25 17.05
N ALA A 63 10.32 -5.81 16.38
CA ALA A 63 9.10 -5.32 17.03
C ALA A 63 8.42 -6.41 17.87
N LEU A 64 8.38 -7.65 17.38
CA LEU A 64 7.85 -8.79 18.13
C LEU A 64 8.72 -9.13 19.35
N GLY A 65 10.05 -9.07 19.19
CA GLY A 65 10.99 -9.24 20.29
C GLY A 65 10.74 -8.23 21.41
N VAL A 66 10.64 -6.94 21.07
CA VAL A 66 10.31 -5.88 22.05
C VAL A 66 8.90 -6.05 22.62
N ALA A 67 7.91 -6.38 21.79
CA ALA A 67 6.54 -6.59 22.27
C ALA A 67 6.44 -7.71 23.30
N SER A 68 7.24 -8.77 23.16
CA SER A 68 7.29 -9.90 24.08
C SER A 68 7.73 -9.53 25.50
N THR A 69 8.47 -8.42 25.65
CA THR A 69 8.92 -7.92 26.96
C THR A 69 7.96 -6.92 27.59
N ILE A 70 6.93 -6.46 26.87
CA ILE A 70 6.00 -5.41 27.33
C ILE A 70 4.70 -6.04 27.83
N HIS A 71 3.90 -6.61 26.92
CA HIS A 71 2.59 -7.18 27.22
C HIS A 71 2.07 -8.03 26.05
N PRO A 72 1.39 -9.16 26.29
CA PRO A 72 0.85 -10.01 25.22
C PRO A 72 -0.06 -9.29 24.21
N ILE A 73 -0.85 -8.32 24.67
CA ILE A 73 -1.71 -7.49 23.79
C ILE A 73 -0.89 -6.76 22.72
N VAL A 74 0.32 -6.30 23.06
CA VAL A 74 1.19 -5.55 22.12
C VAL A 74 1.63 -6.45 20.97
N ILE A 75 1.86 -7.75 21.21
CA ILE A 75 2.16 -8.73 20.17
C ILE A 75 1.02 -8.77 19.16
N GLY A 76 -0.23 -8.82 19.63
CA GLY A 76 -1.42 -8.78 18.78
C GLY A 76 -1.49 -7.53 17.90
N ILE A 77 -1.18 -6.36 18.47
CA ILE A 77 -1.15 -5.08 17.72
C ILE A 77 -0.07 -5.10 16.64
N VAL A 78 1.13 -5.60 16.96
CA VAL A 78 2.25 -5.73 16.00
C VAL A 78 1.87 -6.67 14.86
N LEU A 79 1.31 -7.83 15.17
CA LEU A 79 0.87 -8.79 14.16
C LEU A 79 -0.26 -8.23 13.28
N ALA A 80 -1.25 -7.58 13.87
CA ALA A 80 -2.32 -6.92 13.13
C ALA A 80 -1.78 -5.85 12.17
N SER A 81 -0.85 -5.02 12.65
CA SER A 81 -0.21 -3.97 11.85
C SER A 81 0.64 -4.56 10.72
N GLY A 82 1.39 -5.63 11.00
CA GLY A 82 2.16 -6.37 10.01
C GLY A 82 1.27 -6.99 8.93
N GLY A 83 0.17 -7.62 9.35
CA GLY A 83 -0.84 -8.18 8.45
C GLY A 83 -1.45 -7.11 7.54
N GLN A 84 -1.81 -5.94 8.10
CA GLN A 84 -2.29 -4.80 7.32
C GLN A 84 -1.25 -4.37 6.27
N ALA A 85 0.03 -4.23 6.63
CA ALA A 85 1.08 -3.85 5.68
C ALA A 85 1.21 -4.84 4.51
N ILE A 86 1.15 -6.15 4.78
CA ILE A 86 1.18 -7.21 3.76
C ILE A 86 -0.05 -7.12 2.84
N LEU A 87 -1.24 -6.92 3.40
CA LEU A 87 -2.48 -6.76 2.62
C LEU A 87 -2.41 -5.54 1.70
N VAL A 88 -1.96 -4.40 2.20
CA VAL A 88 -1.76 -3.18 1.39
C VAL A 88 -0.80 -3.48 0.24
N ARG A 89 0.34 -4.13 0.52
CA ARG A 89 1.31 -4.48 -0.52
C ARG A 89 0.70 -5.37 -1.61
N ARG A 90 -0.03 -6.41 -1.18
CA ARG A 90 -0.72 -7.33 -2.09
C ARG A 90 -1.76 -6.60 -2.95
N ASN A 91 -2.60 -5.77 -2.34
CA ASN A 91 -3.66 -5.03 -3.00
C ASN A 91 -3.12 -4.03 -4.02
N THR A 92 -2.11 -3.24 -3.64
CA THR A 92 -1.44 -2.31 -4.56
C THR A 92 -0.77 -3.07 -5.72
N THR A 93 -0.12 -4.21 -5.44
CA THR A 93 0.49 -5.03 -6.51
C THR A 93 -0.57 -5.61 -7.45
N ARG A 94 -1.72 -6.02 -6.92
CA ARG A 94 -2.85 -6.53 -7.71
C ARG A 94 -3.40 -5.45 -8.64
N ILE A 95 -3.69 -4.26 -8.12
CA ILE A 95 -4.23 -3.15 -8.91
C ILE A 95 -3.24 -2.73 -10.00
N ALA A 96 -1.95 -2.62 -9.67
CA ALA A 96 -0.94 -2.27 -10.67
C ALA A 96 -0.81 -3.31 -11.80
N ARG A 97 -1.11 -4.58 -11.55
CA ARG A 97 -1.10 -5.63 -12.59
C ARG A 97 -2.32 -5.59 -13.50
N GLN A 98 -3.45 -5.07 -13.03
CA GLN A 98 -4.66 -4.90 -13.84
C GLN A 98 -4.49 -3.80 -14.89
N ALA A 99 -3.57 -2.86 -14.65
CA ALA A 99 -3.20 -1.78 -15.56
C ALA A 99 -2.31 -2.21 -16.74
N ALA A 100 -1.64 -3.36 -16.64
CA ALA A 100 -0.72 -3.83 -17.68
C ALA A 100 -1.52 -4.58 -18.75
N PRO A 101 -1.61 -4.10 -20.01
CA PRO A 101 -2.11 -4.92 -21.10
C PRO A 101 -1.18 -6.12 -21.30
N ALA A 102 -1.77 -7.28 -21.58
CA ALA A 102 -1.05 -8.48 -22.02
C ALA A 102 -0.36 -8.25 -23.36
#